data_AF-A0A7W6CJR2-F1
#
_entry.id   AF-A0A7W6CJR2-F1
#
_cell.length_a   1.000
_cell.length_b   1.000
_cell.length_c   1.000
_cell.angle_alpha   90.00
_cell.angle_beta   90.00
_cell.angle_gamma   90.00
#
_symmetry.space_group_name_H-M   'P 1'
#
loop_
_entity.id
_entity.type
_entity.pdbx_description
1 polymer ?
#
loop_
_entity_poly.entity_id
_entity_poly.type
_entity_poly.pdbx_seq_one_letter_code
_entity_poly.pdbx_strand_id
1 'polypeptide(L)'
;MSINAHLDGLRQAFADQFSNEKDGFIYRKNQKGAPFRVSSLERDRFVGTFTKRVRYGLWSLVPATIILIVLLVWLTPDSDSPTFQIAMWAGLAAIILSFQAVFHWAWGAPSRELKHRLPEGLALTREEARAIAFSKISYLQLGLAALAGVGLIWKMSTKVDVFHGSGLVWSIFGAGIVVFAGVQTFRKWRFDQR
;
A
#
# COMPACT_ATOMS: atom_id res chain seq x y z
N MET A 1 -13.95 -10.64 -7.91
CA MET A 1 -12.47 -10.60 -7.93
C MET A 1 -11.99 -11.52 -6.82
N SER A 2 -11.27 -12.62 -7.12
CA SER A 2 -10.89 -13.61 -6.10
C SER A 2 -9.71 -13.12 -5.26
N ILE A 3 -9.62 -13.57 -4.00
CA ILE A 3 -8.50 -13.25 -3.08
C ILE A 3 -7.14 -13.56 -3.73
N ASN A 4 -7.08 -14.59 -4.57
CA ASN A 4 -5.87 -14.99 -5.29
C ASN A 4 -5.39 -13.90 -6.25
N ALA A 5 -6.29 -13.24 -6.99
CA ALA A 5 -5.90 -12.17 -7.91
C ALA A 5 -5.28 -10.96 -7.19
N HIS A 6 -5.73 -10.67 -5.96
CA HIS A 6 -5.15 -9.59 -5.16
C HIS A 6 -3.77 -9.96 -4.62
N LEU A 7 -3.59 -11.22 -4.19
CA LEU A 7 -2.30 -11.75 -3.76
C LEU A 7 -1.27 -11.75 -4.90
N ASP A 8 -1.69 -12.05 -6.12
CA ASP A 8 -0.81 -12.03 -7.29
C ASP A 8 -0.31 -10.60 -7.59
N GLY A 9 -1.19 -9.60 -7.49
CA GLY A 9 -0.80 -8.20 -7.62
C GLY A 9 0.20 -7.75 -6.55
N LEU A 10 0.00 -8.15 -5.29
CA LEU A 10 0.94 -7.86 -4.20
C LEU A 10 2.28 -8.58 -4.38
N ARG A 11 2.26 -9.83 -4.85
CA ARG A 11 3.45 -10.61 -5.18
C ARG A 11 4.25 -9.91 -6.28
N GLN A 12 3.58 -9.43 -7.31
CA GLN A 12 4.22 -8.71 -8.41
C GLN A 12 4.81 -7.38 -7.95
N ALA A 13 4.06 -6.58 -7.18
CA ALA A 13 4.57 -5.33 -6.62
C ALA A 13 5.80 -5.53 -5.71
N PHE A 14 5.85 -6.65 -4.98
CA PHE A 14 7.04 -7.02 -4.20
C PHE A 14 8.20 -7.44 -5.11
N ALA A 15 7.93 -8.25 -6.14
CA ALA A 15 8.92 -8.71 -7.12
C ALA A 15 9.53 -7.56 -7.95
N ASP A 16 8.79 -6.46 -8.15
CA ASP A 16 9.26 -5.26 -8.85
C ASP A 16 10.38 -4.51 -8.09
N GLN A 17 10.67 -4.89 -6.83
CA GLN A 17 11.86 -4.42 -6.12
C GLN A 17 13.17 -5.03 -6.66
N PHE A 18 13.07 -6.08 -7.48
CA PHE A 18 14.18 -6.79 -8.10
C PHE A 18 14.20 -6.48 -9.59
N SER A 19 15.16 -5.65 -10.04
CA SER A 19 15.35 -5.37 -11.46
C SER A 19 16.28 -6.40 -12.10
N ASN A 20 15.94 -6.86 -13.30
CA ASN A 20 16.83 -7.70 -14.11
C ASN A 20 18.08 -6.94 -14.51
N GLU A 21 19.25 -7.54 -14.32
CA GLU A 21 20.52 -7.10 -14.88
C GLU A 21 21.15 -8.26 -15.66
N LYS A 22 22.16 -7.99 -16.50
CA LYS A 22 22.78 -8.99 -17.40
C LYS A 22 23.25 -10.26 -16.69
N ASP A 23 23.43 -10.18 -15.39
CA ASP A 23 24.30 -11.03 -14.60
C ASP A 23 23.62 -11.46 -13.28
N GLY A 24 22.30 -11.24 -13.17
CA GLY A 24 21.48 -11.55 -11.99
C GLY A 24 20.33 -10.55 -11.77
N PHE A 25 19.94 -10.37 -10.52
CA PHE A 25 18.95 -9.37 -10.12
C PHE A 25 19.60 -8.33 -9.19
N ILE A 26 19.18 -7.08 -9.34
CA ILE A 26 19.48 -6.05 -8.34
C ILE A 26 18.24 -5.84 -7.47
N TYR A 27 18.40 -6.02 -6.18
CA TYR A 27 17.44 -5.55 -5.18
C TYR A 27 17.69 -4.07 -4.85
N ARG A 28 16.63 -3.26 -4.91
CA ARG A 28 16.63 -1.90 -4.36
C ARG A 28 15.45 -1.75 -3.41
N LYS A 29 15.74 -1.44 -2.13
CA LYS A 29 14.70 -1.12 -1.16
C LYS A 29 13.81 0.00 -1.68
N ASN A 30 12.51 -0.24 -1.77
CA ASN A 30 11.52 0.70 -2.35
C ASN A 30 11.88 1.19 -3.76
N GLN A 31 12.62 0.39 -4.55
CA GLN A 31 13.12 0.73 -5.89
C GLN A 31 14.08 1.95 -5.93
N LYS A 32 14.59 2.41 -4.78
CA LYS A 32 15.40 3.63 -4.67
C LYS A 32 16.69 3.46 -3.86
N GLY A 33 16.72 2.47 -2.96
CA GLY A 33 17.88 2.21 -2.11
C GLY A 33 19.13 1.81 -2.88
N ALA A 34 20.23 1.69 -2.13
CA ALA A 34 21.49 1.15 -2.64
C ALA A 34 21.23 -0.23 -3.30
N PRO A 35 21.83 -0.48 -4.48
CA PRO A 35 21.68 -1.74 -5.18
C PRO A 35 22.43 -2.85 -4.45
N PHE A 36 21.75 -3.98 -4.26
CA PHE A 36 22.35 -5.22 -3.80
C PHE A 36 22.15 -6.29 -4.86
N ARG A 37 23.20 -7.01 -5.22
CA ARG A 37 23.07 -8.14 -6.14
C ARG A 37 22.49 -9.35 -5.44
N VAL A 38 21.56 -9.98 -6.14
CA VAL A 38 20.75 -11.09 -5.68
C VAL A 38 20.65 -12.09 -6.83
N SER A 39 20.84 -13.37 -6.52
CA SER A 39 20.63 -14.45 -7.48
C SER A 39 19.14 -14.69 -7.76
N SER A 40 18.81 -15.39 -8.85
CA SER A 40 17.43 -15.82 -9.14
C SER A 40 16.82 -16.63 -8.00
N LEU A 41 17.60 -17.56 -7.44
CA LEU A 41 17.18 -18.43 -6.34
C LEU A 41 16.88 -17.66 -5.06
N GLU A 42 17.69 -16.64 -4.75
CA GLU A 42 17.43 -15.76 -3.59
C GLU A 42 16.18 -14.90 -3.80
N ARG A 43 15.98 -14.31 -4.98
CA ARG A 43 14.76 -13.57 -5.32
C ARG A 43 13.53 -14.45 -5.11
N ASP A 44 13.55 -15.66 -5.64
CA ASP A 44 12.41 -16.57 -5.56
C ASP A 44 12.14 -17.01 -4.11
N ARG A 45 13.20 -17.20 -3.32
CA ARG A 45 13.08 -17.45 -1.87
C ARG A 45 12.45 -16.26 -1.14
N PHE A 46 12.86 -15.03 -1.44
CA PHE A 46 12.28 -13.83 -0.84
C PHE A 46 10.81 -13.66 -1.21
N VAL A 47 10.48 -13.76 -2.50
CA VAL A 47 9.11 -13.66 -3.01
C VAL A 47 8.23 -14.76 -2.43
N GLY A 48 8.71 -16.00 -2.37
CA GLY A 48 8.00 -17.14 -1.80
C GLY A 48 7.74 -16.97 -0.30
N THR A 49 8.73 -16.49 0.45
CA THR A 49 8.60 -16.23 1.89
C THR A 49 7.61 -15.10 2.18
N PHE A 50 7.68 -14.01 1.41
CA PHE A 50 6.73 -12.90 1.49
C PHE A 50 5.30 -13.38 1.22
N THR A 51 5.09 -14.09 0.11
CA THR A 51 3.77 -14.61 -0.29
C THR A 51 3.18 -15.51 0.79
N LYS A 52 3.98 -16.44 1.35
CA LYS A 52 3.53 -17.31 2.45
C LYS A 52 3.13 -16.50 3.68
N ARG A 53 3.96 -15.54 4.11
CA ARG A 53 3.68 -14.71 5.30
C ARG A 53 2.45 -13.84 5.14
N VAL A 54 2.28 -13.19 3.98
CA VAL A 54 1.09 -12.37 3.69
C VAL A 54 -0.16 -13.25 3.66
N ARG A 55 -0.09 -14.44 3.04
CA ARG A 55 -1.21 -15.38 3.02
C ARG A 55 -1.62 -15.79 4.44
N TYR A 56 -0.67 -16.20 5.29
CA TYR A 56 -0.97 -16.54 6.68
C TYR A 56 -1.47 -15.33 7.48
N GLY A 57 -0.91 -14.14 7.25
CA GLY A 57 -1.38 -12.90 7.86
C GLY A 57 -2.84 -12.61 7.51
N LEU A 58 -3.22 -12.73 6.24
CA LEU A 58 -4.62 -12.58 5.82
C LEU A 58 -5.53 -13.65 6.44
N TRP A 59 -5.08 -14.91 6.47
CA TRP A 59 -5.84 -15.98 7.12
C TRP A 59 -6.00 -15.76 8.64
N SER A 60 -5.06 -15.07 9.30
CA SER A 60 -5.15 -14.73 10.72
C SER A 60 -6.16 -13.62 11.03
N LEU A 61 -6.57 -12.81 10.04
CA LEU A 61 -7.60 -11.78 10.23
C LEU A 61 -8.97 -12.38 10.55
N VAL A 62 -9.28 -13.57 10.00
CA VAL A 62 -10.55 -14.27 10.23
C VAL A 62 -10.70 -14.67 11.71
N PRO A 63 -9.80 -15.48 12.30
CA PRO A 63 -9.92 -15.84 13.71
C PRO A 63 -9.78 -14.62 14.62
N ALA A 64 -8.95 -13.64 14.29
CA ALA A 64 -8.84 -12.41 15.10
C ALA A 64 -10.16 -11.64 15.15
N THR A 65 -10.86 -11.53 14.02
CA THR A 65 -12.19 -10.90 13.96
C THR A 65 -13.23 -11.71 14.73
N ILE A 66 -13.22 -13.04 14.62
CA ILE A 66 -14.13 -13.91 15.39
C ILE A 66 -13.91 -13.71 16.90
N ILE A 67 -12.65 -13.72 17.34
CA ILE A 67 -12.29 -13.48 18.75
C ILE A 67 -12.78 -12.10 19.21
N LEU A 68 -12.59 -11.07 18.39
CA LEU A 68 -13.08 -9.72 18.71
C LEU A 68 -14.61 -9.69 18.86
N ILE A 69 -15.36 -10.32 17.96
CA ILE A 69 -16.83 -10.39 18.04
C ILE A 69 -17.25 -11.08 19.33
N VAL A 70 -16.65 -12.24 19.66
CA VAL A 70 -16.95 -12.97 20.89
C VAL A 70 -16.63 -12.13 22.13
N LEU A 71 -15.50 -11.43 22.14
CA LEU A 71 -15.13 -10.53 23.24
C LEU A 71 -16.09 -9.36 23.40
N LEU A 72 -16.53 -8.75 22.30
CA LEU A 72 -17.49 -7.64 22.34
C LEU A 72 -18.84 -8.10 22.87
N VAL A 73 -19.35 -9.24 22.41
CA VAL A 73 -20.62 -9.81 22.88
C VAL A 73 -20.54 -10.16 24.37
N TRP A 74 -19.38 -10.64 24.84
CA TRP A 74 -19.20 -11.06 26.22
C TRP A 74 -18.97 -9.90 27.20
N LEU A 75 -18.17 -8.90 26.83
CA LEU A 75 -17.79 -7.79 27.72
C LEU A 75 -18.73 -6.58 27.61
N THR A 76 -19.33 -6.37 26.44
CA THR A 76 -20.17 -5.21 26.12
C THR A 76 -21.43 -5.68 25.40
N PRO A 77 -22.35 -6.37 26.09
CA PRO A 77 -23.55 -6.93 25.46
C PRO A 77 -24.52 -5.85 24.94
N ASP A 78 -24.43 -4.62 25.46
CA ASP A 78 -25.20 -3.47 24.98
C ASP A 78 -24.48 -2.77 23.81
N SER A 79 -24.96 -3.04 22.58
CA SER A 79 -24.37 -2.53 21.34
C SER A 79 -24.55 -1.04 21.13
N ASP A 80 -25.51 -0.40 21.79
CA ASP A 80 -25.79 1.03 21.64
C ASP A 80 -24.97 1.88 22.62
N SER A 81 -24.26 1.22 23.56
CA SER A 81 -23.43 1.91 24.52
C SER A 81 -22.17 2.54 23.89
N PRO A 82 -21.75 3.74 24.36
CA PRO A 82 -20.48 4.34 23.94
C PRO A 82 -19.27 3.42 24.17
N THR A 83 -19.32 2.61 25.23
CA THR A 83 -18.27 1.64 25.57
C THR A 83 -18.12 0.56 24.50
N PHE A 84 -19.22 0.03 23.96
CA PHE A 84 -19.18 -0.92 22.85
C PHE A 84 -18.51 -0.32 21.62
N GLN A 85 -18.88 0.91 21.24
CA GLN A 85 -18.28 1.57 20.08
C GLN A 85 -16.77 1.78 20.25
N ILE A 86 -16.33 2.23 21.43
CA ILE A 86 -14.90 2.41 21.73
C ILE A 86 -14.17 1.06 21.67
N ALA A 87 -14.71 0.02 22.30
CA ALA A 87 -14.11 -1.31 22.29
C ALA A 87 -14.03 -1.91 20.88
N MET A 88 -15.07 -1.71 20.07
CA MET A 88 -15.11 -2.15 18.68
C MET A 88 -14.01 -1.48 17.85
N TRP A 89 -13.91 -0.15 17.90
CA TRP A 89 -12.89 0.59 17.16
C TRP A 89 -11.47 0.27 17.65
N ALA A 90 -11.27 0.15 18.96
CA ALA A 90 -9.98 -0.23 19.54
C ALA A 90 -9.56 -1.64 19.09
N GLY A 91 -10.50 -2.61 19.12
CA GLY A 91 -10.25 -3.97 18.67
C GLY A 91 -9.94 -4.05 17.17
N LEU A 92 -10.70 -3.32 16.35
CA LEU A 92 -10.44 -3.23 14.90
C LEU A 92 -9.06 -2.64 14.62
N ALA A 93 -8.71 -1.54 15.30
CA ALA A 93 -7.40 -0.91 15.19
C ALA A 93 -6.28 -1.88 15.60
N ALA A 94 -6.46 -2.63 16.69
CA ALA A 94 -5.48 -3.62 17.14
C ALA A 94 -5.22 -4.71 16.09
N ILE A 95 -6.27 -5.24 15.45
CA ILE A 95 -6.16 -6.24 14.38
C ILE A 95 -5.41 -5.65 13.17
N ILE A 96 -5.83 -4.47 12.70
CA ILE A 96 -5.26 -3.83 11.52
C ILE A 96 -3.79 -3.46 11.75
N LEU A 97 -3.47 -2.84 12.88
CA LEU A 97 -2.11 -2.42 13.21
C LEU A 97 -1.17 -3.62 13.33
N SER A 98 -1.64 -4.71 13.95
CA SER A 98 -0.85 -5.94 14.07
C SER A 98 -0.55 -6.54 12.70
N PHE A 99 -1.55 -6.61 11.81
CA PHE A 99 -1.33 -7.07 10.44
C PHE A 99 -0.36 -6.16 9.68
N GLN A 100 -0.50 -4.83 9.80
CA GLN A 100 0.39 -3.88 9.16
C GLN A 100 1.84 -4.01 9.64
N ALA A 101 2.05 -4.21 10.95
CA ALA A 101 3.38 -4.43 11.50
C ALA A 101 4.04 -5.67 10.89
N VAL A 102 3.31 -6.80 10.83
CA VAL A 102 3.79 -8.04 10.20
C VAL A 102 4.04 -7.85 8.71
N PHE A 103 3.15 -7.15 8.01
CA PHE A 103 3.28 -6.86 6.59
C PHE A 103 4.53 -6.02 6.29
N HIS A 104 4.73 -4.91 7.01
CA HIS A 104 5.91 -4.06 6.86
C HIS A 104 7.20 -4.81 7.21
N TRP A 105 7.14 -5.65 8.25
CA TRP A 105 8.26 -6.50 8.60
C TRP A 105 8.54 -7.53 7.50
N ALA A 106 7.54 -8.18 6.90
CA ALA A 106 7.74 -9.10 5.79
C ALA A 106 8.27 -8.38 4.53
N TRP A 107 7.74 -7.20 4.21
CA TRP A 107 8.16 -6.38 3.09
C TRP A 107 9.62 -5.94 3.18
N GLY A 108 10.09 -5.65 4.39
CA GLY A 108 11.48 -5.27 4.64
C GLY A 108 12.47 -6.44 4.75
N ALA A 109 12.03 -7.70 4.61
CA ALA A 109 12.88 -8.87 4.84
C ALA A 109 14.17 -8.89 3.98
N PRO A 110 14.12 -8.62 2.66
CA PRO A 110 15.35 -8.61 1.85
C PRO A 110 16.33 -7.54 2.33
N SER A 111 15.84 -6.34 2.67
CA SER A 111 16.70 -5.28 3.18
C SER A 111 17.37 -5.60 4.52
N ARG A 112 16.77 -6.46 5.35
CA ARG A 112 17.39 -6.90 6.61
C ARG A 112 18.44 -7.97 6.36
N GLU A 113 18.15 -8.94 5.51
CA GLU A 113 19.10 -10.02 5.18
C GLU A 113 20.31 -9.50 4.37
N LEU A 114 20.09 -8.51 3.51
CA LEU A 114 21.14 -7.92 2.67
C LEU A 114 21.94 -6.80 3.38
N LYS A 115 21.55 -6.37 4.59
CA LYS A 115 22.23 -5.28 5.33
C LYS A 115 23.71 -5.58 5.62
N HIS A 116 24.06 -6.87 5.71
CA HIS A 116 25.43 -7.33 5.97
C HIS A 116 26.29 -7.45 4.70
N ARG A 117 25.70 -7.26 3.51
CA ARG A 117 26.44 -7.31 2.23
C ARG A 117 26.92 -5.91 1.85
N LEU A 118 28.05 -5.85 1.15
CA LEU A 118 28.51 -4.61 0.53
C LEU A 118 27.55 -4.25 -0.61
N PRO A 119 27.00 -3.02 -0.63
CA PRO A 119 26.21 -2.56 -1.77
C PRO A 119 27.12 -2.42 -3.01
N GLU A 120 26.59 -2.75 -4.19
CA GLU A 120 27.35 -2.66 -5.44
C GLU A 120 27.45 -1.23 -5.98
N GLY A 121 26.74 -0.28 -5.37
CA GLY A 121 26.74 1.10 -5.79
C GLY A 121 26.02 2.03 -4.83
N LEU A 122 25.92 3.28 -5.23
CA LEU A 122 25.21 4.30 -4.47
C LEU A 122 23.68 4.14 -4.62
N ALA A 123 22.95 4.60 -3.60
CA ALA A 123 21.51 4.73 -3.69
C ALA A 123 21.14 5.70 -4.82
N LEU A 124 19.99 5.47 -5.47
CA LEU A 124 19.47 6.41 -6.46
C LEU A 124 19.23 7.76 -5.79
N THR A 125 19.64 8.83 -6.46
CA THR A 125 19.31 10.18 -6.00
C THR A 125 17.80 10.39 -6.06
N ARG A 126 17.28 11.33 -5.26
CA ARG A 126 15.83 11.61 -5.18
C ARG A 126 15.24 12.01 -6.54
N GLU A 127 16.06 12.54 -7.43
CA GLU A 127 15.68 12.98 -8.78
C GLU A 127 15.59 11.80 -9.76
N GLU A 128 16.58 10.92 -9.81
CA GLU A 128 16.57 9.70 -10.63
C GLU A 128 15.43 8.75 -10.20
N ALA A 129 15.24 8.62 -8.89
CA ALA A 129 14.15 7.87 -8.30
C ALA A 129 12.75 8.43 -8.65
N ARG A 130 12.64 9.75 -8.88
CA ARG A 130 11.42 10.39 -9.37
C ARG A 130 11.24 10.17 -10.85
N ALA A 131 12.30 10.28 -11.65
CA ALA A 131 12.26 10.02 -13.08
C ALA A 131 11.78 8.58 -13.38
N ILE A 132 12.31 7.58 -12.67
CA ILE A 132 11.86 6.18 -12.78
C ILE A 132 10.41 5.98 -12.32
N ALA A 133 9.98 6.71 -11.28
CA ALA A 133 8.59 6.64 -10.83
C ALA A 133 7.63 7.28 -11.84
N PHE A 134 7.99 8.42 -12.42
CA PHE A 134 7.18 9.13 -13.41
C PHE A 134 7.11 8.39 -14.75
N SER A 135 8.17 7.68 -15.15
CA SER A 135 8.14 6.85 -16.37
C SER A 135 7.20 5.65 -16.24
N LYS A 136 6.99 5.12 -15.03
CA LYS A 136 6.07 4.00 -14.75
C LYS A 136 4.60 4.40 -14.60
N ILE A 137 4.30 5.68 -14.28
CA ILE A 137 2.92 6.15 -14.11
C ILE A 137 2.31 6.40 -15.49
N SER A 138 1.24 5.70 -15.86
CA SER A 138 0.52 5.98 -17.12
C SER A 138 -0.37 7.21 -16.98
N TYR A 139 -0.45 8.06 -18.02
CA TYR A 139 -1.40 9.18 -18.07
C TYR A 139 -2.85 8.73 -17.86
N LEU A 140 -3.17 7.50 -18.28
CA LEU A 140 -4.48 6.88 -18.06
C LEU A 140 -4.79 6.67 -16.57
N GLN A 141 -3.81 6.28 -15.76
CA GLN A 141 -4.00 6.08 -14.32
C GLN A 141 -4.25 7.41 -13.60
N LEU A 142 -3.60 8.49 -14.04
CA LEU A 142 -3.84 9.83 -13.51
C LEU A 142 -5.23 10.35 -13.91
N GLY A 143 -5.66 10.11 -15.15
CA GLY A 143 -7.02 10.40 -15.60
C GLY A 143 -8.08 9.65 -14.81
N LEU A 144 -7.89 8.35 -14.57
CA LEU A 144 -8.80 7.54 -13.77
C LEU A 144 -8.85 7.99 -12.29
N ALA A 145 -7.70 8.38 -11.70
CA ALA A 145 -7.67 8.92 -10.35
C ALA A 145 -8.46 10.25 -10.24
N ALA A 146 -8.33 11.13 -11.24
CA ALA A 146 -9.11 12.36 -11.30
C ALA A 146 -10.61 12.08 -11.44
N LEU A 147 -11.00 11.15 -12.32
CA LEU A 147 -12.40 10.72 -12.48
C LEU A 147 -12.95 10.07 -11.22
N ALA A 148 -12.16 9.28 -10.50
CA ALA A 148 -12.56 8.70 -9.22
C ALA A 148 -12.79 9.77 -8.15
N GLY A 149 -11.94 10.81 -8.09
CA GLY A 149 -12.14 11.97 -7.21
C GLY A 149 -13.45 12.70 -7.51
N VAL A 150 -13.72 13.00 -8.78
CA VAL A 150 -14.97 13.64 -9.22
C VAL A 150 -16.19 12.76 -8.91
N GLY A 151 -16.11 11.46 -9.22
CA GLY A 151 -17.19 10.50 -8.95
C GLY A 151 -17.49 10.35 -7.46
N LEU A 152 -16.48 10.46 -6.59
CA LEU A 152 -16.64 10.40 -5.15
C LEU A 152 -17.39 11.64 -4.62
N ILE A 153 -17.04 12.84 -5.10
CA ILE A 153 -17.76 14.07 -4.77
C ILE A 153 -19.21 13.99 -5.26
N TRP A 154 -19.43 13.58 -6.50
CA TRP A 154 -20.76 13.43 -7.09
C TRP A 154 -21.63 12.41 -6.33
N LYS A 155 -21.06 11.27 -5.95
CA LYS A 155 -21.80 10.26 -5.21
C LYS A 155 -22.15 10.75 -3.80
N MET A 156 -21.25 11.45 -3.13
CA MET A 156 -21.51 11.98 -1.79
C MET A 156 -22.46 13.17 -1.82
N SER A 157 -22.49 13.94 -2.91
CA SER A 157 -23.46 15.04 -3.07
C SER A 157 -24.91 14.62 -3.15
N THR A 158 -25.17 13.38 -3.56
CA THR A 158 -26.52 12.81 -3.54
C THR A 158 -26.96 12.28 -2.17
N LYS A 159 -26.05 12.18 -1.18
CA LYS A 159 -26.31 11.50 0.10
C LYS A 159 -26.12 12.37 1.34
N VAL A 160 -25.28 13.39 1.25
CA VAL A 160 -24.90 14.25 2.38
C VAL A 160 -24.79 15.67 1.86
N ASP A 161 -25.20 16.65 2.67
CA ASP A 161 -24.96 18.05 2.34
C ASP A 161 -23.45 18.32 2.30
N VAL A 162 -22.96 18.62 1.10
CA VAL A 162 -21.54 18.63 0.71
C VAL A 162 -20.79 19.81 1.29
N PHE A 163 -21.54 20.85 1.67
CA PHE A 163 -21.04 22.14 2.12
C PHE A 163 -21.08 22.30 3.65
N HIS A 164 -21.66 21.33 4.38
CA HIS A 164 -21.76 21.38 5.84
C HIS A 164 -21.43 20.03 6.51
N GLY A 165 -20.96 20.08 7.76
CA GLY A 165 -20.72 18.89 8.58
C GLY A 165 -19.71 17.89 7.99
N SER A 166 -20.02 16.59 8.08
CA SER A 166 -19.15 15.51 7.58
C SER A 166 -19.05 15.45 6.06
N GLY A 167 -19.95 16.10 5.31
CA GLY A 167 -19.89 16.18 3.85
C GLY A 167 -18.67 16.98 3.37
N LEU A 168 -18.31 18.05 4.09
CA LEU A 168 -17.15 18.90 3.78
C LEU A 168 -15.84 18.09 3.75
N VAL A 169 -15.68 17.12 4.64
CA VAL A 169 -14.48 16.26 4.71
C VAL A 169 -14.32 15.45 3.42
N TRP A 170 -15.41 14.89 2.90
CA TRP A 170 -15.41 14.12 1.67
C TRP A 170 -15.17 15.00 0.43
N SER A 171 -15.69 16.22 0.44
CA SER A 171 -15.46 17.22 -0.61
C SER A 171 -14.00 17.64 -0.69
N ILE A 172 -13.40 17.97 0.46
CA ILE A 172 -11.99 18.32 0.57
C ILE A 172 -11.12 17.15 0.13
N PHE A 173 -11.45 15.94 0.55
CA PHE A 173 -10.71 14.74 0.17
C PHE A 173 -10.79 14.45 -1.34
N GLY A 174 -11.98 14.49 -1.92
CA GLY A 174 -12.19 14.31 -3.36
C GLY A 174 -11.51 15.39 -4.20
N ALA A 175 -11.64 16.67 -3.80
CA ALA A 175 -10.98 17.79 -4.47
C ALA A 175 -9.46 17.67 -4.36
N GLY A 176 -8.95 17.22 -3.21
CA GLY A 176 -7.54 16.92 -2.99
C GLY A 176 -7.01 15.86 -3.96
N ILE A 177 -7.77 14.80 -4.22
CA ILE A 177 -7.40 13.77 -5.21
C ILE A 177 -7.29 14.35 -6.62
N VAL A 178 -8.24 15.20 -7.03
CA VAL A 178 -8.25 15.85 -8.34
C VAL A 178 -7.06 16.80 -8.51
N VAL A 179 -6.82 17.66 -7.52
CA VAL A 179 -5.68 18.58 -7.52
C VAL A 179 -4.36 17.80 -7.53
N PHE A 180 -4.27 16.73 -6.73
CA PHE A 180 -3.08 15.88 -6.71
C PHE A 180 -2.84 15.22 -8.07
N ALA A 181 -3.87 14.65 -8.71
CA ALA A 181 -3.76 14.07 -10.04
C ALA A 181 -3.32 15.10 -11.10
N GLY A 182 -3.87 16.32 -11.04
CA GLY A 182 -3.47 17.43 -11.92
C GLY A 182 -2.01 17.84 -11.73
N VAL A 183 -1.56 18.01 -10.49
CA VAL A 183 -0.17 18.32 -10.16
C VAL A 183 0.79 17.21 -10.61
N GLN A 184 0.41 15.94 -10.44
CA GLN A 184 1.21 14.80 -10.91
C GLN A 184 1.28 14.75 -12.44
N THR A 185 0.19 15.07 -13.13
CA THR A 185 0.14 15.14 -14.59
C THR A 185 1.03 16.24 -15.14
N PHE A 186 0.95 17.44 -14.56
CA PHE A 186 1.80 18.57 -14.93
C PHE A 186 3.28 18.30 -14.65
N ARG A 187 3.58 17.68 -13.49
CA ARG A 187 4.94 17.26 -13.15
C ARG A 187 5.48 16.22 -14.13
N LYS A 188 4.67 15.23 -14.52
CA LYS A 188 5.06 14.23 -15.50
C LYS A 188 5.32 14.87 -16.87
N TRP A 189 4.41 15.73 -17.35
CA TRP A 189 4.56 16.45 -18.62
C TRP A 189 5.86 17.28 -18.67
N ARG A 190 6.20 17.97 -17.58
CA ARG A 190 7.45 18.74 -17.48
C ARG A 190 8.70 17.86 -17.51
N PHE A 191 8.62 16.64 -17.00
CA PHE A 191 9.72 15.67 -17.06
C PHE A 191 9.86 15.05 -18.44
N ASP A 192 8.75 14.78 -19.15
CA ASP A 192 8.79 14.26 -20.52
C ASP A 192 9.32 15.29 -21.56
N GLN A 193 9.33 16.59 -21.22
CA GLN A 193 9.88 17.65 -22.08
C GLN A 193 11.38 17.96 -21.87
N ARG A 194 12.03 17.33 -20.89
CA ARG A 194 13.47 17.48 -20.62
C ARG A 194 14.24 16.29 -21.18
#